data_AF-A0A1Y1I4F3-F1
#
_entry.id   AF-A0A1Y1I4F3-F1
#
_cell.length_a   1.000
_cell.length_b   1.000
_cell.length_c   1.000
_cell.angle_alpha   90.00
_cell.angle_beta   90.00
_cell.angle_gamma   90.00
#
_symmetry.space_group_name_H-M   'P 1'
#
loop_
_entity.id
_entity.type
_entity.pdbx_description
1 polymer ?
#
loop_
_entity_poly.entity_id
_entity_poly.type
_entity_poly.pdbx_seq_one_letter_code
_entity_poly.pdbx_strand_id
1 'polypeptide(L)'
;MDLDTGPCPVFDPHEWPGFEKFIIVQAILDHNKLLINEINLNHERRRPEGLTRNVQLIRELNENVTKVMKLYEELSQAFVQSFGKNAGQPAKS
;
A
#
# COMPACT_ATOMS: atom_id res chain seq x y z
N MET A 1 34.11 -29.64 12.18
CA MET A 1 33.51 -28.31 11.96
C MET A 1 32.24 -28.57 11.18
N ASP A 2 31.14 -28.75 11.90
CA ASP A 2 29.84 -28.88 11.25
C ASP A 2 29.37 -27.47 10.93
N LEU A 3 29.40 -27.14 9.64
CA LEU A 3 28.74 -25.94 9.13
C LEU A 3 27.25 -26.19 9.28
N ASP A 4 26.65 -25.52 10.26
CA ASP A 4 25.21 -25.38 10.42
C ASP A 4 24.61 -24.97 9.07
N THR A 5 24.07 -25.97 8.35
CA THR A 5 23.32 -25.83 7.10
C THR A 5 21.84 -25.90 7.43
N GLY A 6 21.42 -25.23 8.51
CA GLY A 6 20.03 -24.92 8.74
C GLY A 6 19.44 -24.27 7.48
N PRO A 7 18.20 -24.62 7.08
CA PRO A 7 17.57 -24.03 5.90
C PRO A 7 17.60 -22.51 6.05
N CYS A 8 18.09 -21.82 5.01
CA CYS A 8 17.98 -20.36 4.93
C CYS A 8 16.52 -20.00 5.23
N PRO A 9 16.25 -19.02 6.11
CA PRO A 9 14.88 -18.61 6.38
C PRO A 9 14.24 -18.18 5.06
N VAL A 10 13.31 -19.00 4.56
CA VAL A 10 12.48 -18.66 3.42
C VAL A 10 11.61 -17.51 3.91
N PHE A 11 11.80 -16.33 3.34
CA PHE A 11 10.90 -15.22 3.62
C PHE A 11 9.50 -15.63 3.14
N ASP A 12 8.58 -15.89 4.08
CA ASP A 12 7.16 -15.97 3.77
C ASP A 12 6.59 -14.56 3.83
N PRO A 13 6.19 -13.97 2.69
CA PRO A 13 5.58 -12.65 2.68
C PRO A 13 4.34 -12.57 3.57
N HIS A 14 3.59 -13.65 3.76
CA HIS A 14 2.35 -13.66 4.55
C HIS A 14 2.60 -13.53 6.05
N GLU A 15 3.79 -13.89 6.52
CA GLU A 15 4.19 -13.75 7.92
C GLU A 15 4.71 -12.34 8.25
N TRP A 16 4.98 -11.51 7.23
CA TRP A 16 5.41 -10.13 7.46
C TRP A 16 4.23 -9.26 7.94
N PRO A 17 4.36 -8.52 9.06
CA PRO A 17 3.27 -7.70 9.61
C PRO A 17 2.73 -6.61 8.68
N GLY A 18 3.46 -6.26 7.63
CA GLY A 18 3.04 -5.30 6.60
C GLY A 18 2.22 -5.91 5.45
N PHE A 19 2.14 -7.23 5.34
CA PHE A 19 1.57 -7.89 4.16
C PHE A 19 0.11 -7.54 3.91
N GLU A 20 -0.73 -7.63 4.94
CA GLU A 20 -2.15 -7.28 4.83
C GLU A 20 -2.36 -5.82 4.40
N LYS A 21 -1.59 -4.90 5.00
CA LYS A 21 -1.65 -3.47 4.65
C LYS A 21 -1.22 -3.22 3.22
N PHE A 22 -0.21 -3.94 2.75
CA PHE A 22 0.22 -3.88 1.36
C PHE A 22 -0.91 -4.29 0.40
N ILE A 23 -1.59 -5.41 0.66
CA ILE A 23 -2.73 -5.87 -0.15
C ILE A 23 -3.87 -4.83 -0.15
N ILE A 24 -4.20 -4.27 1.01
CA ILE A 24 -5.24 -3.24 1.12
C ILE A 24 -4.86 -1.99 0.32
N VAL A 25 -3.60 -1.51 0.42
CA VAL A 25 -3.13 -0.37 -0.38
C VAL A 25 -3.28 -0.65 -1.87
N GLN A 26 -2.90 -1.84 -2.35
CA GLN A 26 -3.07 -2.20 -3.77
C GLN A 26 -4.54 -2.17 -4.18
N ALA A 27 -5.44 -2.74 -3.39
CA ALA A 27 -6.88 -2.74 -3.67
C ALA A 27 -7.45 -1.31 -3.75
N ILE A 28 -7.04 -0.41 -2.86
CA ILE A 28 -7.48 1.00 -2.89
C ILE A 28 -6.92 1.71 -4.13
N LEU A 29 -5.67 1.48 -4.50
CA LEU A 29 -5.07 2.08 -5.69
C LEU A 29 -5.73 1.59 -6.98
N ASP A 30 -6.08 0.31 -7.06
CA ASP A 30 -6.82 -0.24 -8.19
C ASP A 30 -8.23 0.36 -8.28
N HIS A 31 -8.90 0.56 -7.14
CA HIS A 31 -10.16 1.26 -7.11
C HIS A 31 -10.01 2.72 -7.57
N ASN A 32 -8.95 3.43 -7.17
CA ASN A 32 -8.69 4.81 -7.62
C ASN A 32 -8.53 4.90 -9.14
N LYS A 33 -7.91 3.89 -9.79
CA LYS A 33 -7.83 3.83 -11.25
C LYS A 33 -9.22 3.78 -11.89
N LEU A 34 -10.13 2.99 -11.32
CA LEU A 34 -11.52 2.89 -11.81
C LEU A 34 -12.27 4.22 -11.64
N LEU A 35 -12.15 4.86 -10.47
CA LEU A 35 -12.77 6.17 -10.22
C LEU A 35 -12.28 7.23 -11.21
N ILE A 36 -10.96 7.31 -11.44
CA ILE A 36 -10.37 8.26 -12.40
C ILE A 36 -10.89 8.00 -13.82
N ASN A 37 -10.98 6.74 -14.23
CA ASN A 37 -11.52 6.39 -15.55
C ASN A 37 -12.98 6.82 -15.69
N GLU A 38 -13.81 6.62 -14.68
CA GLU A 38 -15.21 7.06 -14.69
C GLU A 38 -15.33 8.59 -14.70
N ILE A 39 -14.50 9.28 -13.91
CA ILE A 39 -14.43 10.75 -13.88
C ILE A 39 -14.11 11.30 -15.26
N ASN A 40 -13.11 10.74 -15.93
CA ASN A 40 -12.69 11.14 -17.27
C ASN A 40 -13.81 10.90 -18.29
N LEU A 41 -14.45 9.73 -18.26
CA LEU A 41 -15.55 9.39 -19.15
C LEU A 41 -16.75 10.35 -19.00
N ASN A 42 -17.10 10.68 -17.76
CA ASN A 42 -18.17 11.65 -17.48
C ASN A 42 -17.81 13.05 -17.96
N HIS A 43 -16.55 13.46 -17.83
CA HIS A 43 -16.05 14.74 -18.32
C HIS A 43 -16.10 14.83 -19.85
N GLU A 44 -15.66 13.79 -20.55
CA GLU A 44 -15.72 13.69 -22.02
C GLU A 44 -17.15 13.76 -22.55
N ARG A 45 -18.08 13.08 -21.87
CA ARG A 45 -19.51 13.03 -22.27
C ARG A 45 -20.26 14.33 -22.00
N ARG A 46 -19.77 15.18 -21.09
CA ARG A 46 -20.36 16.51 -20.74
C ARG A 46 -21.84 16.48 -20.35
N ARG A 47 -22.35 15.32 -19.92
CA ARG A 47 -23.73 15.19 -19.45
C ARG A 47 -23.84 15.73 -18.01
N PRO A 48 -24.82 16.59 -17.70
CA PRO A 48 -24.95 17.19 -16.37
C PRO A 48 -24.94 16.16 -15.24
N GLU A 49 -25.62 15.02 -15.43
CA GLU A 49 -25.69 13.96 -14.42
C GLU A 49 -24.32 13.34 -14.14
N GLY A 50 -23.52 13.12 -15.18
CA GLY A 50 -22.16 12.60 -15.06
C GLY A 50 -21.22 13.57 -14.36
N LEU A 51 -21.35 14.87 -14.65
CA LEU A 51 -20.57 15.91 -13.97
C LEU A 51 -20.95 16.03 -12.48
N THR A 52 -22.23 15.90 -12.14
CA THR A 52 -22.67 15.81 -10.74
C THR A 52 -22.11 14.56 -10.06
N ARG A 53 -22.10 13.41 -10.75
CA ARG A 53 -21.51 12.18 -10.24
C ARG A 53 -20.00 12.32 -9.99
N ASN A 54 -19.27 13.05 -10.83
CA ASN A 54 -17.84 13.33 -10.64
C ASN A 54 -17.54 13.98 -9.29
N VAL A 55 -18.42 14.83 -8.76
CA VAL A 55 -18.22 15.44 -7.43
C VAL A 55 -18.13 14.36 -6.35
N GLN A 56 -18.97 13.33 -6.43
CA GLN A 56 -18.95 12.23 -5.47
C GLN A 56 -17.75 11.30 -5.70
N LEU A 57 -17.44 10.96 -6.96
CA LEU A 57 -16.27 10.13 -7.30
C LEU A 57 -14.95 10.79 -6.85
N ILE A 58 -14.82 12.10 -6.99
CA ILE A 58 -13.63 12.86 -6.55
C ILE A 58 -13.53 12.86 -5.02
N ARG A 59 -14.66 12.96 -4.30
CA ARG A 59 -14.66 12.84 -2.83
C ARG A 59 -14.16 11.46 -2.40
N GLU A 60 -14.70 10.40 -3.01
CA GLU A 60 -14.28 9.03 -2.74
C GLU A 60 -12.79 8.81 -3.07
N LEU A 61 -12.32 9.34 -4.20
CA LEU A 61 -10.90 9.34 -4.58
C LEU A 61 -10.03 10.02 -3.52
N ASN A 62 -10.44 11.19 -3.01
CA ASN A 62 -9.70 11.93 -1.98
C ASN A 62 -9.67 11.20 -0.63
N GLU A 63 -10.79 10.57 -0.24
CA GLU A 63 -10.84 9.72 0.95
C GLU A 63 -9.89 8.52 0.81
N ASN A 64 -9.86 7.90 -0.36
CA ASN A 64 -8.94 6.79 -0.66
C ASN A 64 -7.47 7.22 -0.61
N VAL A 65 -7.12 8.39 -1.13
CA VAL A 65 -5.76 8.95 -1.01
C VAL A 65 -5.38 9.12 0.46
N THR A 66 -6.27 9.66 1.29
CA THR A 66 -6.04 9.82 2.73
C THR A 66 -5.84 8.49 3.44
N LYS A 67 -6.65 7.47 3.10
CA LYS A 67 -6.51 6.11 3.63
C LYS A 67 -5.18 5.47 3.24
N VAL A 68 -4.77 5.61 1.97
CA VAL A 68 -3.48 5.09 1.48
C VAL A 68 -2.31 5.75 2.23
N MET A 69 -2.35 7.06 2.45
CA MET A 69 -1.30 7.75 3.21
C MET A 69 -1.13 7.16 4.62
N LYS A 70 -2.24 6.94 5.35
CA LYS A 70 -2.21 6.33 6.68
C LYS A 70 -1.67 4.89 6.64
N LEU A 71 -2.19 4.06 5.73
CA LEU A 71 -1.74 2.68 5.59
C LEU A 71 -0.26 2.58 5.20
N TYR A 72 0.24 3.53 4.41
CA TYR A 72 1.64 3.58 4.03
C TYR A 72 2.55 3.95 5.20
N GLU A 73 2.11 4.83 6.10
CA GLU A 73 2.83 5.10 7.36
C GLU A 73 2.96 3.83 8.21
N GLU A 74 1.86 3.12 8.41
CA GLU A 74 1.85 1.85 9.15
C GLU A 74 2.70 0.76 8.46
N LEU A 75 2.66 0.70 7.13
CA LEU A 75 3.46 -0.21 6.32
C LEU A 75 4.97 0.09 6.45
N SER A 76 5.34 1.37 6.40
CA SER A 76 6.71 1.84 6.60
C SER A 76 7.24 1.49 7.99
N GLN A 77 6.41 1.67 9.03
CA GLN A 77 6.75 1.27 10.39
C GLN A 77 6.99 -0.24 10.50
N ALA A 78 6.11 -1.07 9.91
CA ALA A 78 6.27 -2.52 9.89
C ALA A 78 7.55 -2.97 9.15
N PHE A 79 7.92 -2.26 8.08
CA PHE A 79 9.17 -2.48 7.37
C PHE A 79 10.39 -2.18 8.25
N VAL A 80 10.46 -0.99 8.85
CA VAL A 80 11.57 -0.57 9.72
C VAL A 80 11.72 -1.52 10.92
N GLN A 81 10.62 -2.00 11.50
CA GLN A 81 10.67 -2.95 12.62
C GLN A 81 11.26 -4.30 12.21
N SER A 82 10.89 -4.80 11.02
CA SER A 82 11.30 -6.12 10.54
C SER A 82 12.72 -6.12 9.95
N PHE A 83 13.14 -5.02 9.32
CA PHE A 83 14.39 -4.96 8.54
C PHE A 83 15.38 -3.86 8.98
N GLY A 84 14.96 -2.91 9.84
CA GLY A 84 15.76 -1.76 10.24
C GLY A 84 16.80 -2.03 11.35
N LYS A 85 16.79 -3.20 12.00
CA LYS A 85 17.73 -3.54 13.10
C LYS A 85 19.11 -4.02 12.64
N ASN A 86 19.34 -4.20 11.34
CA ASN A 86 20.62 -4.70 10.81
C ASN A 86 21.69 -3.60 10.58
N ALA A 87 21.41 -2.33 10.91
CA ALA A 87 22.28 -1.20 10.54
C ALA A 87 23.16 -0.64 11.67
N GLY A 88 23.41 -1.35 12.78
CA GLY A 88 24.15 -0.71 13.89
C GLY A 88 24.56 -1.53 15.11
N GLN A 89 24.93 -2.80 14.99
CA GLN A 89 25.66 -3.47 16.07
C GLN A 89 27.16 -3.52 15.74
N PRO A 90 28.02 -2.69 16.39
CA PRO A 90 29.44 -2.97 16.37
C PRO A 90 29.66 -4.31 17.08
N ALA A 91 30.41 -5.20 16.41
CA ALA A 91 30.87 -6.46 16.97
C ALA A 91 31.52 -6.18 18.33
N LYS A 92 30.94 -6.71 19.41
CA LYS A 92 31.60 -6.71 20.72
C LYS A 92 32.83 -7.61 20.60
N SER A 93 34.01 -6.99 20.67
CA SER A 93 35.30 -7.64 20.88
C SER A 93 35.64 -7.75 22.36
#